data_AF-A0A329KBY6-F1
#
_entry.id   AF-A0A329KBY6-F1
#
_cell.length_a   1.000
_cell.length_b   1.000
_cell.length_c   1.000
_cell.angle_alpha   90.00
_cell.angle_beta   90.00
_cell.angle_gamma   90.00
#
_symmetry.space_group_name_H-M   'P 1'
#
loop_
_entity.id
_entity.type
_entity.pdbx_description
1 polymer ?
#
loop_
_entity_poly.entity_id
_entity_poly.type
_entity_poly.pdbx_seq_one_letter_code
_entity_poly.pdbx_strand_id
1 'polypeptide(L)'
;MSTREGSLWGGRFADGPSDALAALSKSTHFDWVLAPYDIVASRAHTVILFRAGLLTEEQRDGLLAGLDQLAEDVADGSFSPLVTDEDVHGALERGLIDRVGPDLGGRLRAGRSRNDQV
;
A
#
# COMPACT_ATOMS: atom_id res chain seq x y z
N MET A 1 -15.75 2.82 -1.92
CA MET A 1 -15.12 2.73 -3.26
C MET A 1 -14.01 1.69 -3.16
N SER A 2 -14.21 0.52 -3.77
CA SER A 2 -13.17 -0.51 -3.84
C SER A 2 -12.15 -0.10 -4.90
N THR A 3 -10.87 -0.07 -4.55
CA THR A 3 -9.78 -0.04 -5.52
C THR A 3 -9.95 -1.28 -6.41
N ARG A 4 -10.10 -1.11 -7.72
CA ARG A 4 -9.96 -2.23 -8.66
C ARG A 4 -8.47 -2.35 -8.98
N GLU A 5 -7.90 -3.51 -8.69
CA GLU A 5 -6.64 -3.99 -9.27
C GLU A 5 -5.47 -2.98 -9.27
N GLY A 6 -4.97 -2.62 -8.08
CA GLY A 6 -3.61 -2.09 -7.94
C GLY A 6 -3.34 -0.65 -8.39
N SER A 7 -4.32 0.10 -8.91
CA SER A 7 -4.13 1.53 -9.24
C SER A 7 -4.87 2.46 -8.27
N LEU A 8 -4.13 3.39 -7.66
CA LEU A 8 -4.69 4.46 -6.82
C LEU A 8 -5.37 5.57 -7.63
N TRP A 9 -5.06 5.68 -8.93
CA TRP A 9 -5.59 6.72 -9.82
C TRP A 9 -6.79 6.25 -10.65
N GLY A 10 -6.99 4.92 -10.77
CA GLY A 10 -8.03 4.30 -11.59
C GLY A 10 -9.48 4.47 -11.10
N GLY A 11 -9.69 4.86 -9.84
CA GLY A 11 -11.02 4.88 -9.21
C GLY A 11 -12.03 5.89 -9.79
N ARG A 12 -11.61 6.74 -10.74
CA ARG A 12 -12.45 7.78 -11.37
C ARG A 12 -12.70 7.57 -12.87
N PHE A 13 -12.20 6.47 -13.45
CA PHE A 13 -12.43 6.16 -14.86
C PHE A 13 -13.62 5.19 -15.00
N ALA A 14 -14.36 5.31 -16.11
CA ALA A 14 -15.46 4.37 -16.42
C ALA A 14 -14.91 2.97 -16.73
N ASP A 15 -13.76 2.93 -17.41
CA ASP A 15 -13.02 1.73 -17.79
C ASP A 15 -11.58 1.79 -17.23
N GLY A 16 -10.82 0.71 -17.38
CA GLY A 16 -9.42 0.65 -16.97
C GLY A 16 -8.48 1.53 -17.81
N PRO A 17 -7.22 1.76 -17.37
CA PRO A 17 -6.22 2.43 -18.18
C PRO A 17 -5.97 1.65 -19.47
N SER A 18 -5.60 2.36 -20.55
CA SER A 18 -5.11 1.69 -21.75
C SER A 18 -3.76 1.00 -21.47
N ASP A 19 -3.43 -0.03 -22.24
CA ASP A 19 -2.14 -0.73 -22.12
C ASP A 19 -0.95 0.23 -22.20
N ALA A 20 -1.03 1.24 -23.07
CA ALA A 20 -0.01 2.27 -23.22
C ALA A 20 0.16 3.11 -21.95
N LEU A 21 -0.94 3.47 -21.27
CA LEU A 21 -0.90 4.23 -20.03
C LEU A 21 -0.35 3.38 -18.88
N ALA A 22 -0.81 2.13 -18.74
CA ALA A 22 -0.33 1.21 -17.71
C ALA A 22 1.17 0.91 -17.86
N ALA A 23 1.66 0.75 -19.09
CA ALA A 23 3.08 0.57 -19.36
C ALA A 23 3.90 1.84 -19.02
N LEU A 24 3.36 3.02 -19.32
CA LEU A 24 4.03 4.30 -19.06
C LEU A 24 4.12 4.64 -17.57
N SER A 25 3.10 4.31 -16.78
CA SER A 25 3.05 4.69 -15.36
C SER A 25 3.83 3.74 -14.44
N LYS A 26 4.25 2.57 -14.93
CA LYS A 26 4.91 1.54 -14.12
C LYS A 26 6.30 1.96 -13.66
N SER A 27 6.51 2.07 -12.35
CA SER A 27 7.81 2.40 -11.72
C SER A 27 8.46 1.26 -10.94
N THR A 28 7.74 0.15 -10.72
CA THR A 28 8.21 -1.05 -9.99
C THR A 28 9.55 -1.63 -10.43
N HIS A 29 10.00 -1.34 -11.65
CA HIS A 29 11.29 -1.77 -12.16
C HIS A 29 12.50 -0.99 -11.59
N PHE A 30 12.27 0.14 -10.92
CA PHE A 30 13.33 0.92 -10.25
C PHE A 30 12.97 1.35 -8.81
N ASP A 31 11.70 1.54 -8.48
CA ASP A 31 11.30 2.13 -7.19
C ASP A 31 11.25 1.12 -6.02
N TRP A 32 11.42 -0.18 -6.29
CA TRP A 32 11.33 -1.22 -5.26
C TRP A 32 12.34 -1.05 -4.12
N VAL A 33 13.46 -0.37 -4.39
CA VAL A 33 14.45 0.03 -3.37
C VAL A 33 13.85 0.90 -2.26
N LEU A 34 12.69 1.53 -2.51
CA LEU A 34 11.98 2.35 -1.54
C LEU A 34 11.09 1.54 -0.58
N ALA A 35 10.87 0.24 -0.83
CA ALA A 35 9.95 -0.58 -0.06
C ALA A 35 10.19 -0.55 1.47
N PRO A 36 11.44 -0.64 1.97
CA PRO A 36 11.69 -0.56 3.41
C PRO A 36 11.26 0.80 4.01
N TYR A 37 11.44 1.88 3.26
CA TYR A 37 11.10 3.23 3.71
C TYR A 37 9.60 3.47 3.71
N ASP A 38 8.90 2.95 2.69
CA ASP A 38 7.43 3.03 2.62
C ASP A 38 6.76 2.29 3.79
N ILE A 39 7.30 1.12 4.16
CA ILE A 39 6.82 0.36 5.33
C ILE A 39 7.05 1.14 6.63
N VAL A 40 8.22 1.77 6.80
CA VAL A 40 8.50 2.61 7.98
C VAL A 40 7.53 3.79 8.04
N ALA A 41 7.29 4.49 6.92
CA ALA A 41 6.32 5.58 6.84
C ALA A 41 4.90 5.09 7.14
N SER A 42 4.53 3.90 6.66
CA SER A 42 3.23 3.27 6.92
C SER A 42 3.04 2.94 8.41
N ARG A 43 4.08 2.46 9.11
CA ARG A 43 4.03 2.26 10.57
C ARG A 43 3.83 3.57 11.32
N ALA A 44 4.54 4.62 10.93
CA ALA A 44 4.38 5.94 11.52
C ALA A 44 2.95 6.47 11.30
N HIS A 45 2.40 6.29 10.10
CA HIS A 45 1.02 6.68 9.79
C HIS A 45 -0.01 5.91 10.62
N THR A 46 0.18 4.60 10.83
CA THR A 46 -0.65 3.81 11.75
C THR A 46 -0.70 4.42 13.16
N VAL A 47 0.45 4.85 13.68
CA VAL A 47 0.53 5.51 14.99
C VAL A 47 -0.15 6.88 14.98
N ILE A 48 -0.02 7.66 13.90
CA ILE A 48 -0.70 8.95 13.73
C ILE A 48 -2.22 8.75 13.75
N LEU A 49 -2.74 7.80 12.98
CA LEU A 49 -4.18 7.51 12.92
C LEU A 49 -4.74 7.05 14.27
N PHE A 50 -4.00 6.21 15.00
CA PHE A 50 -4.37 5.80 16.35
C PHE A 50 -4.43 7.01 17.30
N ARG A 51 -3.40 7.86 17.31
CA ARG A 51 -3.39 9.08 18.15
C ARG A 51 -4.50 10.06 17.78
N ALA A 52 -4.95 10.07 16.54
CA ALA A 52 -6.08 10.86 16.07
C ALA A 52 -7.46 10.22 16.40
N GLY A 53 -7.50 9.05 17.05
CA GLY A 53 -8.74 8.35 17.38
C GLY A 53 -9.43 7.68 16.19
N LEU A 54 -8.73 7.48 15.08
CA LEU A 54 -9.26 6.86 13.86
C LEU A 54 -9.04 5.34 13.80
N LEU A 55 -8.27 4.80 14.75
CA LEU A 55 -8.05 3.37 14.96
C LEU A 55 -8.25 3.01 16.43
N THR A 56 -8.79 1.83 16.69
CA THR A 56 -8.73 1.21 18.01
C THR A 56 -7.33 0.64 18.29
N GLU A 57 -7.05 0.24 19.53
CA GLU A 57 -5.79 -0.43 19.88
C GLU A 57 -5.61 -1.74 19.09
N GLU A 58 -6.66 -2.55 18.99
CA GLU A 58 -6.66 -3.79 18.22
C GLU A 58 -6.38 -3.54 16.73
N GLN A 59 -6.98 -2.50 16.15
CA GLN A 59 -6.75 -2.15 14.74
C GLN A 59 -5.31 -1.65 14.51
N ARG A 60 -4.79 -0.82 15.42
CA ARG A 60 -3.39 -0.36 15.39
C ARG A 60 -2.44 -1.57 15.43
N ASP A 61 -2.64 -2.46 16.38
CA ASP A 61 -1.74 -3.60 16.60
C ASP A 61 -1.81 -4.60 15.44
N GLY A 62 -3.01 -4.84 14.89
CA GLY A 62 -3.18 -5.66 13.69
C GLY A 62 -2.47 -5.06 12.46
N LEU A 63 -2.53 -3.74 12.27
CA LEU A 63 -1.81 -3.07 11.18
C LEU A 63 -0.29 -3.12 11.38
N LEU A 64 0.19 -2.91 12.59
CA LEU A 64 1.63 -2.98 12.89
C LEU A 64 2.17 -4.40 12.68
N ALA A 65 1.47 -5.43 13.16
CA ALA A 65 1.85 -6.82 12.94
C ALA A 65 1.82 -7.19 11.44
N GLY A 66 0.83 -6.72 10.69
CA GLY A 66 0.78 -6.92 9.24
C GLY A 66 1.95 -6.25 8.50
N LEU A 67 2.37 -5.06 8.95
CA LEU A 67 3.53 -4.34 8.42
C LEU A 67 4.87 -4.95 8.87
N ASP A 68 4.92 -5.65 10.00
CA ASP A 68 6.05 -6.48 10.41
C ASP A 68 6.22 -7.67 9.48
N GLN A 69 5.15 -8.46 9.28
CA GLN A 69 5.19 -9.59 8.35
C GLN A 69 5.52 -9.16 6.92
N LEU A 70 4.91 -8.07 6.44
CA LEU A 70 5.22 -7.54 5.11
C LEU A 70 6.67 -7.10 4.97
N ALA A 71 7.29 -6.56 6.02
CA ALA A 71 8.70 -6.19 6.01
C ALA A 71 9.62 -7.41 5.90
N GLU A 72 9.32 -8.46 6.64
CA GLU A 72 10.05 -9.73 6.58
C GLU A 72 9.97 -10.33 5.18
N ASP A 73 8.77 -10.42 4.63
CA ASP A 73 8.53 -11.03 3.32
C ASP A 73 9.16 -10.21 2.17
N VAL A 74 9.24 -8.87 2.31
CA VAL A 74 9.98 -8.01 1.37
C VAL A 74 11.49 -8.23 1.51
N ALA A 75 11.99 -8.41 2.73
CA ALA A 75 13.42 -8.55 3.00
C ALA A 75 13.98 -9.91 2.54
N ASP A 76 13.20 -10.98 2.67
CA ASP A 76 13.58 -12.32 2.22
C ASP A 76 13.24 -12.61 0.75
N GLY A 77 12.50 -11.70 0.10
CA GLY A 77 12.12 -11.76 -1.30
C GLY A 77 10.90 -12.64 -1.60
N SER A 78 10.21 -13.15 -0.58
CA SER A 78 8.96 -13.90 -0.74
C SER A 78 7.77 -13.02 -1.14
N PHE A 79 7.86 -11.69 -0.92
CA PHE A 79 6.94 -10.70 -1.46
C PHE A 79 7.64 -9.77 -2.46
N SER A 80 7.06 -9.68 -3.65
CA SER A 80 7.56 -8.86 -4.75
C SER A 80 6.40 -8.16 -5.50
N PRO A 81 6.67 -7.09 -6.27
CA PRO A 81 5.65 -6.48 -7.10
C PRO A 81 5.16 -7.44 -8.18
N LEU A 82 3.87 -7.36 -8.50
CA LEU A 82 3.26 -8.05 -9.62
C LEU A 82 3.45 -7.24 -10.91
N VAL A 83 3.23 -7.89 -12.05
CA VAL A 83 3.21 -7.20 -13.36
C VAL A 83 2.13 -6.11 -13.41
N THR A 84 1.06 -6.29 -12.66
CA THR A 84 -0.07 -5.34 -12.57
C THR A 84 0.15 -4.20 -11.60
N ASP A 85 1.16 -4.27 -10.71
CA ASP A 85 1.41 -3.19 -9.76
C ASP A 85 2.08 -2.01 -10.49
N GLU A 86 1.48 -0.83 -10.32
CA GLU A 86 1.96 0.44 -10.88
C GLU A 86 3.30 0.83 -10.24
N ASP A 87 3.34 0.90 -8.91
CA ASP A 87 4.47 1.37 -8.11
C ASP A 87 4.69 0.48 -6.85
N VAL A 88 5.83 0.66 -6.18
CA VAL A 88 6.16 -0.03 -4.89
C VAL A 88 5.05 0.13 -3.85
N HIS A 89 4.49 1.31 -3.86
CA HIS A 89 3.44 1.86 -3.05
C HIS A 89 2.11 1.07 -3.14
N GLY A 90 1.60 0.84 -4.35
CA GLY A 90 0.41 0.03 -4.60
C GLY A 90 0.67 -1.45 -4.33
N ALA A 91 1.87 -1.93 -4.66
CA ALA A 91 2.29 -3.29 -4.34
C ALA A 91 2.26 -3.55 -2.83
N LEU A 92 2.82 -2.67 -2.01
CA LEU A 92 2.82 -2.81 -0.55
C LEU A 92 1.41 -2.67 0.05
N GLU A 93 0.55 -1.79 -0.48
CA GLU A 93 -0.85 -1.72 -0.05
C GLU A 93 -1.58 -3.04 -0.30
N ARG A 94 -1.41 -3.63 -1.49
CA ARG A 94 -1.93 -4.97 -1.81
C ARG A 94 -1.40 -6.01 -0.84
N GLY A 95 -0.08 -6.03 -0.62
CA GLY A 95 0.55 -6.95 0.32
C GLY A 95 0.01 -6.83 1.76
N LEU A 96 -0.23 -5.62 2.22
CA LEU A 96 -0.84 -5.41 3.54
C LEU A 96 -2.28 -5.93 3.58
N ILE A 97 -3.09 -5.61 2.57
CA ILE A 97 -4.48 -6.10 2.45
C ILE A 97 -4.54 -7.63 2.43
N ASP A 98 -3.62 -8.30 1.71
CA ASP A 98 -3.56 -9.76 1.66
C ASP A 98 -3.29 -10.38 3.05
N ARG A 99 -2.58 -9.66 3.93
CA ARG A 99 -2.20 -10.11 5.28
C ARG A 99 -3.26 -9.80 6.34
N VAL A 100 -3.86 -8.60 6.30
CA VAL A 100 -4.77 -8.12 7.37
C VAL A 100 -6.23 -7.98 6.93
N GLY A 101 -6.52 -8.26 5.66
CA GLY A 101 -7.84 -8.13 5.06
C GLY A 101 -8.16 -6.71 4.58
N PRO A 102 -9.14 -6.56 3.67
CA PRO A 102 -9.44 -5.31 3.00
C PRO A 102 -10.06 -4.24 3.92
N ASP A 103 -10.80 -4.63 4.96
CA ASP A 103 -11.37 -3.67 5.91
C ASP A 103 -10.26 -3.00 6.73
N LEU A 104 -9.39 -3.78 7.36
CA LEU A 104 -8.34 -3.25 8.22
C LEU A 104 -7.24 -2.56 7.40
N GLY A 105 -6.70 -3.22 6.38
CA GLY A 105 -5.65 -2.64 5.52
C GLY A 105 -6.12 -1.37 4.82
N GLY A 106 -7.39 -1.34 4.40
CA GLY A 106 -8.00 -0.18 3.77
C GLY A 106 -8.12 1.06 4.65
N ARG A 107 -8.08 0.94 5.99
CA ARG A 107 -8.13 2.08 6.92
C ARG A 107 -6.87 2.93 6.89
N LEU A 108 -5.73 2.36 6.50
CA LEU A 108 -4.45 3.07 6.44
C LEU A 108 -4.43 4.19 5.39
N ARG A 109 -5.37 4.18 4.45
CA ARG A 109 -5.56 5.24 3.44
C ARG A 109 -6.12 6.54 4.02
N ALA A 110 -6.74 6.49 5.21
CA ALA A 110 -7.34 7.67 5.81
C ALA A 110 -6.27 8.76 6.04
N GLY A 111 -6.52 9.99 5.58
CA GLY A 111 -5.64 11.13 5.79
C GLY A 111 -4.25 11.02 5.13
N ARG A 112 -4.06 10.12 4.16
CA ARG A 112 -2.79 9.95 3.43
C ARG A 112 -2.93 10.43 1.99
N SER A 113 -1.90 11.09 1.47
CA SER A 113 -1.77 11.39 0.04
C SER A 113 -0.51 10.69 -0.50
N ARG A 114 -0.45 10.49 -1.82
CA ARG A 114 0.80 10.03 -2.47
C ARG A 114 1.80 11.16 -2.64
N ASN A 115 1.32 12.40 -2.74
CA ASN A 115 2.16 13.55 -3.02
C ASN A 115 3.15 13.89 -1.89
N ASP A 116 2.78 13.61 -0.63
CA ASP A 116 3.61 13.83 0.56
C ASP A 116 4.36 12.57 1.02
N GLN A 117 4.01 11.41 0.46
CA GLN A 117 4.62 10.13 0.78
C GLN A 117 5.86 9.81 -0.08
N VAL A 118 5.92 10.33 -1.30
CA VAL A 118 7.02 10.15 -2.27
C VAL A 118 8.19 11.09 -1.98
#